data_AF-A0A5J4WWZ7-F1
#
_entry.id   AF-A0A5J4WWZ7-F1
#
_cell.length_a   1.000
_cell.length_b   1.000
_cell.length_c   1.000
_cell.angle_alpha   90.00
_cell.angle_beta   90.00
_cell.angle_gamma   90.00
#
_symmetry.space_group_name_H-M   'P 1'
#
loop_
_entity.id
_entity.type
_entity.pdbx_description
1 polymer ?
#
loop_
_entity_poly.entity_id
_entity_poly.type
_entity_poly.pdbx_seq_one_letter_code
_entity_poly.pdbx_strand_id
1 'polypeptide(L)'
;MNREEQYNEGFICPITQEIMTDPVIAEDGNSYERQAIVDWLKIKKISPITREPMNGRLLPDLELKKKIDIERNKQEKEQRQETEILKQPLMLGQLQGIQIQQQEIECQKIINRLYGEKDNQEIKNRLQDKQDNYEIMNAINAGVADALIQIFSNRPLNLITQKFPATFLLMTVACNEIKHILFNKQPYSSLLRLLDHEDIKVADFALLSIYHIIISTGMTEEPALHPHYRIMVELDGIDKIFRMFNRNDIGKNSKDYAAFCISTLFKMQKIPNAIMSEQIIDHLKSIINDPMVNNKSLAKIGIVLLAMNYSNKVEIEKDGFVVPELDD
;
A
#
# COMPACT_ATOMS: atom_id res chain seq x y z
N MET A 1 16.90 12.88 -3.98
CA MET A 1 17.67 13.03 -2.75
C MET A 1 17.08 12.12 -1.68
N ASN A 2 17.88 11.28 -1.03
CA ASN A 2 17.39 10.42 0.05
C ASN A 2 17.20 11.23 1.36
N ARG A 3 16.57 10.63 2.38
CA ARG A 3 16.24 11.33 3.63
C ARG A 3 17.48 11.80 4.42
N GLU A 4 18.59 11.07 4.33
CA GLU A 4 19.86 11.44 4.99
C GLU A 4 20.49 12.67 4.32
N GLU A 5 20.49 12.72 2.99
CA GLU A 5 20.89 13.88 2.21
C GLU A 5 20.00 15.10 2.52
N GLN A 6 18.68 14.92 2.62
CA GLN A 6 17.74 15.98 3.02
C GLN A 6 18.02 16.53 4.42
N TYR A 7 18.39 15.64 5.36
CA TYR A 7 18.79 16.03 6.71
C TYR A 7 20.09 16.84 6.68
N ASN A 8 21.10 16.37 5.93
CA ASN A 8 22.41 17.02 5.81
C ASN A 8 22.33 18.41 5.12
N GLU A 9 21.39 18.59 4.18
CA GLU A 9 21.11 19.88 3.54
C GLU A 9 20.29 20.84 4.43
N GLY A 10 19.87 20.40 5.62
CA GLY A 10 19.09 21.21 6.56
C GLY A 10 17.63 21.40 6.16
N PHE A 11 17.07 20.53 5.30
CA PHE A 11 15.71 20.68 4.81
C PHE A 11 14.66 20.21 5.83
N ILE A 12 15.06 19.32 6.74
CA ILE A 12 14.17 18.68 7.71
C ILE A 12 13.99 19.57 8.94
N CYS A 13 12.74 19.88 9.28
CA CYS A 13 12.41 20.60 10.50
C CYS A 13 12.71 19.70 11.73
N PRO A 14 13.45 20.21 12.74
CA PRO A 14 13.75 19.45 13.96
C PRO A 14 12.51 19.11 14.81
N ILE A 15 11.42 19.87 14.69
CA ILE A 15 10.18 19.64 15.45
C ILE A 15 9.28 18.64 14.73
N THR A 16 8.96 18.87 13.46
CA THR A 16 8.01 18.03 12.71
C THR A 16 8.66 16.78 12.14
N GLN A 17 10.00 16.77 11.97
CA GLN A 17 10.74 15.71 11.30
C GLN A 17 10.36 15.52 9.81
N GLU A 18 9.80 16.58 9.20
CA GLU A 18 9.39 16.69 7.80
C GLU A 18 10.16 17.80 7.08
N ILE A 19 10.18 17.77 5.74
CA ILE A 19 10.77 18.84 4.92
C ILE A 19 9.99 20.14 5.14
N MET A 20 10.71 21.23 5.44
CA MET A 20 10.10 22.54 5.65
C MET A 20 9.43 23.07 4.38
N THR A 21 8.24 23.62 4.55
CA THR A 21 7.50 24.35 3.51
C THR A 21 7.67 25.86 3.68
N ASP A 22 7.73 26.33 4.93
CA ASP A 22 7.99 27.73 5.25
C ASP A 22 9.08 27.85 6.33
N PRO A 23 10.36 27.66 5.96
CA PRO A 23 11.45 27.67 6.91
C PRO A 23 11.66 29.06 7.52
N VAL A 24 11.85 29.08 8.84
CA VAL A 24 12.22 30.27 9.62
C VAL A 24 13.41 29.99 10.51
N ILE A 25 14.36 30.92 10.54
CA ILE A 25 15.50 30.88 11.46
C ILE A 25 15.08 31.49 12.80
N ALA A 26 15.35 30.75 13.88
CA ALA A 26 15.18 31.23 15.24
C ALA A 26 16.49 31.82 15.81
N GLU A 27 16.40 32.40 17.01
CA GLU A 27 17.54 33.05 17.70
C GLU A 27 18.71 32.09 18.01
N ASP A 28 18.45 30.79 18.02
CA ASP A 28 19.46 29.74 18.22
C ASP A 28 20.23 29.39 16.93
N GLY A 29 19.92 30.04 15.81
CA GLY A 29 20.56 29.84 14.51
C GLY A 29 20.03 28.65 13.71
N ASN A 30 19.00 27.94 14.20
CA ASN A 30 18.43 26.78 13.50
C ASN A 30 17.15 27.17 12.75
N SER A 31 16.89 26.45 11.66
CA SER A 31 15.69 26.61 10.84
C SER A 31 14.60 25.62 11.24
N TYR A 32 13.36 26.11 11.31
CA TYR A 32 12.19 25.34 11.68
C TYR A 32 11.04 25.62 10.72
N GLU A 33 10.09 24.69 10.60
CA GLU A 33 8.79 24.98 10.00
C GLU A 33 8.07 26.03 10.85
N ARG A 34 7.63 27.14 10.23
CA ARG A 34 7.10 28.31 10.93
C ARG A 34 6.01 27.95 11.92
N GLN A 35 5.02 27.18 11.49
CA GLN A 35 3.87 26.88 12.34
C GLN A 35 4.29 26.06 13.56
N ALA A 36 5.19 25.08 13.37
CA ALA A 36 5.66 24.21 14.43
C ALA A 36 6.44 24.96 15.51
N ILE A 37 7.36 25.85 15.12
CA ILE A 37 8.13 26.65 16.10
C ILE A 37 7.24 27.70 16.80
N VAL A 38 6.28 28.30 16.09
CA VAL A 38 5.32 29.22 16.69
C VAL A 38 4.50 28.53 17.77
N ASP A 39 4.00 27.32 17.50
CA ASP A 39 3.20 26.57 18.48
C ASP A 39 4.04 26.06 19.65
N TRP A 40 5.28 25.61 19.39
CA TRP A 40 6.23 25.26 20.45
C TRP A 40 6.46 26.43 21.42
N LEU A 41 6.75 27.62 20.88
CA LEU A 41 7.08 28.81 21.67
C LEU A 41 5.89 29.43 22.40
N LYS A 42 4.64 29.04 22.07
CA LYS A 42 3.46 29.39 22.89
C LYS A 42 3.48 28.64 24.23
N ILE A 43 3.99 27.41 24.24
CA ILE A 43 4.01 26.52 25.41
C ILE A 43 5.33 26.64 26.16
N LYS A 44 6.45 26.64 25.43
CA LYS A 44 7.81 26.57 25.97
C LYS A 44 8.63 27.73 25.44
N LYS A 45 9.07 28.65 26.30
CA LYS A 45 9.93 29.79 25.93
C LYS A 45 11.42 29.42 25.85
N ILE A 46 11.72 28.26 25.26
CA ILE A 46 13.08 27.72 25.09
C ILE A 46 13.26 27.12 23.70
N SER A 47 14.50 27.04 23.22
CA SER A 47 14.86 26.34 21.97
C SER A 47 14.45 24.86 22.02
N PRO A 48 13.86 24.31 20.95
CA PRO A 48 13.63 22.87 20.81
C PRO A 48 14.92 22.04 20.83
N ILE A 49 16.05 22.60 20.38
CA ILE A 49 17.32 21.87 20.20
C ILE A 49 18.26 22.12 21.38
N THR A 50 18.61 23.39 21.64
CA THR A 50 19.62 23.74 22.66
C THR A 50 19.03 23.80 24.06
N ARG A 51 17.70 23.91 24.17
CA ARG A 51 16.94 24.12 25.42
C ARG A 51 17.24 25.44 26.14
N GLU A 52 17.97 26.34 25.50
CA GLU A 52 18.24 27.68 26.03
C GLU A 52 17.01 28.60 25.91
N PRO A 53 16.86 29.62 26.76
CA PRO A 53 15.77 30.60 26.68
C PRO A 53 15.70 31.27 25.30
N MET A 54 14.48 31.45 24.79
CA MET A 54 14.23 32.06 23.49
C MET A 54 13.11 33.10 23.59
N ASN A 55 13.35 34.29 23.04
CA ASN A 55 12.39 35.40 23.09
C ASN A 55 11.30 35.30 21.99
N GLY A 56 11.50 34.38 21.06
CA GLY A 56 10.56 34.06 19.99
C GLY A 56 10.65 34.95 18.77
N ARG A 57 11.80 35.61 18.55
CA ARG A 57 12.10 36.24 17.27
C ARG A 57 12.32 35.16 16.20
N LEU A 58 11.57 35.26 15.11
CA LEU A 58 11.66 34.35 13.96
C LEU A 58 11.87 35.19 12.69
N LEU A 59 12.85 34.82 11.88
CA LEU A 59 13.14 35.47 10.59
C LEU A 59 12.90 34.47 9.45
N PRO A 60 12.29 34.87 8.32
CA PRO A 60 12.17 34.00 7.16
C PRO A 60 13.53 33.54 6.64
N ASP A 61 13.69 32.23 6.43
CA ASP A 61 14.89 31.66 5.80
C ASP A 61 14.69 31.56 4.28
N LEU A 62 14.85 32.70 3.60
CA LEU A 62 14.57 32.79 2.17
C LEU A 62 15.55 32.00 1.31
N GLU A 63 16.79 31.78 1.78
CA GLU A 63 17.78 30.99 1.05
C GLU A 63 17.45 29.50 1.14
N LEU A 64 17.17 28.99 2.34
CA LEU A 64 16.76 27.61 2.52
C LEU A 64 15.44 27.33 1.80
N LYS A 65 14.47 28.24 1.86
CA LYS A 65 13.21 28.13 1.12
C LYS A 65 13.46 27.97 -0.38
N LYS A 66 14.31 28.81 -0.98
CA LYS A 66 14.67 28.71 -2.40
C LYS A 66 15.33 27.37 -2.74
N LYS A 67 16.24 26.88 -1.90
CA LYS A 67 16.91 25.59 -2.12
C LYS A 67 15.91 24.42 -2.09
N ILE A 68 15.06 24.39 -1.08
CA ILE A 68 14.00 23.39 -0.94
C ILE A 68 13.06 23.44 -2.16
N ASP A 69 12.62 24.63 -2.56
CA ASP A 69 11.71 24.81 -3.69
C ASP A 69 12.35 24.38 -5.03
N ILE A 70 13.65 24.64 -5.24
CA ILE A 70 14.37 24.17 -6.44
C ILE A 70 14.39 22.64 -6.49
N GLU A 71 14.74 21.98 -5.39
CA GLU A 71 14.80 20.52 -5.32
C GLU A 71 13.41 19.90 -5.49
N ARG A 72 12.38 20.47 -4.85
CA ARG A 72 10.98 20.03 -5.01
C ARG A 72 10.54 20.14 -6.47
N ASN A 73 10.81 21.29 -7.12
CA ASN A 73 10.47 21.50 -8.54
C ASN A 73 11.20 20.53 -9.48
N LYS A 74 12.45 20.17 -9.15
CA LYS A 74 13.22 19.18 -9.93
C LYS A 74 12.55 17.80 -9.82
N GLN A 75 12.23 17.37 -8.60
CA GLN A 75 11.56 16.10 -8.34
C GLN A 75 10.18 16.03 -9.02
N GLU A 76 9.39 17.10 -8.94
CA GLU A 76 8.08 17.17 -9.61
C GLU A 76 8.21 17.03 -11.14
N LYS A 77 9.22 17.65 -11.76
CA LYS A 77 9.46 17.52 -13.20
C LYS A 77 9.84 16.10 -13.59
N GLU A 78 10.70 15.45 -12.81
CA GLU A 78 11.10 14.05 -13.02
C GLU A 78 9.89 13.11 -12.91
N GLN A 79 9.07 13.25 -11.86
CA GLN A 79 7.86 12.46 -11.65
C GLN A 79 6.81 12.65 -12.76
N ARG A 80 6.66 13.89 -13.26
CA ARG A 80 5.80 14.17 -14.41
C ARG A 80 6.30 13.44 -15.65
N GLN A 81 7.61 13.51 -15.94
CA GLN A 81 8.19 12.84 -17.10
C GLN A 81 8.02 11.32 -17.02
N GLU A 82 8.28 10.70 -15.86
CA GLU A 82 8.04 9.29 -15.59
C GLU A 82 6.59 8.90 -15.88
N THR A 83 5.65 9.68 -15.35
CA THR A 83 4.23 9.41 -15.51
C THR A 83 3.79 9.55 -16.98
N GLU A 84 4.29 10.55 -17.70
CA GLU A 84 3.98 10.72 -19.11
C GLU A 84 4.49 9.55 -19.97
N ILE A 85 5.64 8.97 -19.63
CA ILE A 85 6.15 7.73 -20.27
C ILE A 85 5.22 6.55 -19.96
N LEU A 86 4.80 6.39 -18.70
CA LEU A 86 3.88 5.32 -18.31
C LEU A 86 2.50 5.43 -18.99
N LYS A 87 2.01 6.65 -19.23
CA LYS A 87 0.73 6.90 -19.92
C LYS A 87 0.76 6.64 -21.42
N GLN A 88 1.95 6.49 -22.02
CA GLN A 88 2.02 6.29 -23.47
C GLN A 88 1.25 5.02 -23.89
N PRO A 89 0.39 5.12 -24.90
CA PRO A 89 -0.34 3.97 -25.42
C PRO A 89 0.63 2.97 -26.03
N LEU A 90 0.28 1.69 -25.97
CA LEU A 90 1.13 0.62 -26.49
C LEU A 90 1.31 0.76 -28.01
N MET A 91 2.55 0.87 -28.44
CA MET A 91 2.97 0.92 -29.84
C MET A 91 2.69 -0.42 -30.51
N LEU A 92 2.38 -0.38 -31.81
CA LEU A 92 2.15 -1.56 -32.62
C LEU A 92 3.45 -2.05 -33.27
N GLY A 93 3.52 -3.36 -33.50
CA GLY A 93 4.62 -3.99 -34.25
C GLY A 93 5.95 -4.03 -33.48
N GLN A 94 7.06 -3.90 -34.21
CA GLN A 94 8.41 -4.17 -33.69
C GLN A 94 8.88 -3.23 -32.58
N LEU A 95 8.26 -2.06 -32.42
CA LEU A 95 8.62 -1.09 -31.39
C LEU A 95 7.92 -1.34 -30.04
N GLN A 96 6.97 -2.29 -29.98
CA GLN A 96 6.22 -2.60 -28.77
C GLN A 96 7.13 -3.00 -27.59
N GLY A 97 8.10 -3.89 -27.84
CA GLY A 97 9.01 -4.36 -26.80
C GLY A 97 9.90 -3.24 -26.24
N ILE A 98 10.36 -2.33 -27.10
CA ILE A 98 11.20 -1.19 -26.69
C ILE A 98 10.41 -0.24 -25.78
N GLN A 99 9.15 0.03 -26.12
CA GLN A 99 8.31 0.89 -25.29
C GLN A 99 7.97 0.25 -23.95
N ILE A 100 7.68 -1.06 -23.91
CA ILE A 100 7.45 -1.78 -22.66
C ILE A 100 8.71 -1.67 -21.78
N GLN A 101 9.89 -1.93 -22.34
CA GLN A 101 11.16 -1.80 -21.61
C GLN A 101 11.39 -0.39 -21.06
N GLN A 102 11.03 0.65 -21.84
CA GLN A 102 11.13 2.03 -21.37
C GLN A 102 10.21 2.27 -20.16
N GLN A 103 8.96 1.80 -20.21
CA GLN A 103 8.02 1.93 -19.11
C GLN A 103 8.45 1.09 -17.88
N GLU A 104 9.07 -0.07 -18.08
CA GLU A 104 9.65 -0.87 -17.00
C GLU A 104 10.79 -0.15 -16.29
N ILE A 105 11.64 0.57 -17.04
CA ILE A 105 12.71 1.39 -16.48
C ILE A 105 12.12 2.49 -15.58
N GLU A 106 11.06 3.15 -16.02
CA GLU A 106 10.39 4.17 -15.18
C GLU A 106 9.75 3.56 -13.93
N CYS A 107 9.07 2.41 -14.07
CA CYS A 107 8.59 1.64 -12.92
C CYS A 107 9.73 1.30 -11.93
N GLN A 108 10.91 0.92 -12.42
CA GLN A 108 12.05 0.62 -11.57
C GLN A 108 12.58 1.86 -10.84
N LYS A 109 12.65 3.02 -11.50
CA LYS A 109 13.03 4.28 -10.83
C LYS A 109 12.05 4.64 -9.71
N ILE A 110 10.75 4.48 -9.95
CA ILE A 110 9.71 4.71 -8.95
C ILE A 110 9.87 3.73 -7.78
N ILE A 111 10.07 2.44 -8.05
CA ILE A 111 10.33 1.42 -7.01
C ILE A 111 11.54 1.83 -6.15
N ASN A 112 12.64 2.22 -6.78
CA ASN A 112 13.85 2.65 -6.08
C ASN A 112 13.61 3.90 -5.23
N ARG A 113 12.78 4.84 -5.70
CA ARG A 113 12.41 6.03 -4.92
C ARG A 113 11.56 5.66 -3.69
N LEU A 114 10.61 4.75 -3.86
CA LEU A 114 9.68 4.36 -2.80
C LEU A 114 10.33 3.48 -1.72
N TYR A 115 11.31 2.63 -2.08
CA TYR A 115 11.85 1.60 -1.17
C TYR A 115 13.39 1.47 -1.15
N GLY A 116 14.11 2.27 -1.95
CA GLY A 116 15.58 2.20 -2.10
C GLY A 116 16.05 1.25 -3.22
N GLU A 117 17.32 1.35 -3.61
CA GLU A 117 17.96 0.47 -4.61
C GLU A 117 18.23 -0.93 -4.03
N LYS A 118 17.20 -1.77 -3.85
CA LYS A 118 17.39 -3.14 -3.36
C LYS A 118 16.45 -4.16 -4.00
N ASP A 119 16.92 -5.39 -4.09
CA ASP A 119 16.26 -6.49 -4.80
C ASP A 119 14.82 -6.77 -4.35
N ASN A 120 14.00 -7.27 -5.29
CA ASN A 120 12.59 -7.65 -5.09
C ASN A 120 12.34 -8.54 -3.85
N GLN A 121 13.34 -9.30 -3.39
CA GLN A 121 13.24 -10.19 -2.24
C GLN A 121 13.28 -9.44 -0.89
N GLU A 122 13.94 -8.29 -0.83
CA GLU A 122 14.09 -7.47 0.39
C GLU A 122 12.90 -6.51 0.59
N ILE A 123 12.21 -6.15 -0.50
CA ILE A 123 10.93 -5.41 -0.48
C ILE A 123 9.91 -6.10 0.44
N LYS A 124 9.87 -7.44 0.44
CA LYS A 124 8.97 -8.24 1.27
C LYS A 124 9.27 -8.10 2.78
N ASN A 125 10.54 -7.90 3.15
CA ASN A 125 10.97 -7.85 4.54
C ASN A 125 10.76 -6.47 5.18
N ARG A 126 10.69 -5.40 4.38
CA ARG A 126 10.55 -4.01 4.87
C ARG A 126 9.13 -3.45 4.86
N LEU A 127 8.12 -4.23 4.47
CA LEU A 127 6.70 -3.89 4.63
C LEU A 127 6.28 -3.69 6.11
N GLN A 128 7.22 -3.86 7.06
CA GLN A 128 7.04 -3.70 8.50
C GLN A 128 7.64 -2.39 9.07
N ASP A 129 8.49 -1.67 8.33
CA ASP A 129 9.05 -0.39 8.77
C ASP A 129 8.06 0.75 8.46
N LYS A 130 7.95 1.76 9.35
CA LYS A 130 7.12 2.96 9.11
C LYS A 130 7.50 3.59 7.77
N GLN A 131 6.59 3.40 6.82
CA GLN A 131 6.67 3.79 5.42
C GLN A 131 6.74 5.31 5.29
N ASP A 132 7.60 5.81 4.39
CA ASP A 132 7.51 7.20 3.96
C ASP A 132 6.30 7.37 3.02
N ASN A 133 5.14 7.64 3.61
CA ASN A 133 3.88 7.85 2.89
C ASN A 133 3.95 9.09 1.97
N TYR A 134 4.90 10.01 2.17
CA TYR A 134 5.05 11.21 1.35
C TYR A 134 5.41 10.85 -0.08
N GLU A 135 6.39 9.98 -0.30
CA GLU A 135 6.80 9.58 -1.66
C GLU A 135 5.72 8.76 -2.38
N ILE A 136 4.99 7.91 -1.65
CA ILE A 136 3.84 7.19 -2.20
C ILE A 136 2.75 8.19 -2.62
N MET A 137 2.42 9.14 -1.76
CA MET A 137 1.43 10.18 -2.06
C MET A 137 1.85 11.03 -3.28
N ASN A 138 3.14 11.38 -3.40
CA ASN A 138 3.65 12.11 -4.55
C ASN A 138 3.50 11.31 -5.85
N ALA A 139 3.88 10.03 -5.85
CA ALA A 139 3.69 9.17 -7.02
C ALA A 139 2.21 9.04 -7.42
N ILE A 140 1.31 8.91 -6.44
CA ILE A 140 -0.14 8.88 -6.65
C ILE A 140 -0.63 10.19 -7.26
N ASN A 141 -0.21 11.34 -6.73
CA ASN A 141 -0.58 12.68 -7.20
C ASN A 141 -0.01 12.98 -8.59
N ALA A 142 1.17 12.44 -8.93
CA ALA A 142 1.75 12.55 -10.26
C ALA A 142 0.95 11.78 -11.31
N GLY A 143 0.14 10.79 -10.90
CA GLY A 143 -0.73 9.98 -11.78
C GLY A 143 -0.17 8.59 -12.10
N VAL A 144 0.83 8.11 -11.34
CA VAL A 144 1.43 6.78 -11.54
C VAL A 144 0.38 5.68 -11.36
N ALA A 145 -0.44 5.76 -10.31
CA ALA A 145 -1.49 4.78 -10.05
C ALA A 145 -2.52 4.72 -11.20
N ASP A 146 -2.93 5.86 -11.75
CA ASP A 146 -3.88 5.90 -12.86
C ASP A 146 -3.27 5.30 -14.14
N ALA A 147 -2.00 5.61 -14.42
CA ALA A 147 -1.28 5.03 -15.56
C ALA A 147 -1.18 3.50 -15.46
N LEU A 148 -0.84 2.97 -14.28
CA LEU A 148 -0.78 1.52 -14.04
C LEU A 148 -2.15 0.85 -14.16
N ILE A 149 -3.22 1.46 -13.61
CA ILE A 149 -4.60 0.97 -13.78
C ILE A 149 -4.98 0.91 -15.26
N GLN A 150 -4.62 1.92 -16.06
CA GLN A 150 -4.87 1.92 -17.50
C GLN A 150 -4.08 0.83 -18.24
N ILE A 151 -2.82 0.59 -17.84
CA ILE A 151 -2.01 -0.53 -18.36
C ILE A 151 -2.70 -1.86 -18.05
N PHE A 152 -3.11 -2.08 -16.80
CA PHE A 152 -3.78 -3.30 -16.36
C PHE A 152 -5.15 -3.51 -17.01
N SER A 153 -5.88 -2.44 -17.32
CA SER A 153 -7.17 -2.51 -18.00
C SER A 153 -7.03 -2.91 -19.47
N ASN A 154 -6.10 -2.29 -20.19
CA ASN A 154 -6.14 -2.26 -21.65
C ASN A 154 -5.06 -3.10 -22.33
N ARG A 155 -3.96 -3.41 -21.64
CA ARG A 155 -2.83 -4.16 -22.23
C ARG A 155 -3.13 -5.66 -22.29
N PRO A 156 -2.83 -6.38 -23.38
CA PRO A 156 -2.86 -7.85 -23.40
C PRO A 156 -2.08 -8.44 -22.23
N LEU A 157 -2.63 -9.45 -21.54
CA LEU A 157 -2.09 -9.97 -20.29
C LEU A 157 -0.61 -10.36 -20.43
N ASN A 158 -0.26 -11.11 -21.47
CA ASN A 158 1.10 -11.57 -21.76
C ASN A 158 2.14 -10.46 -21.99
N LEU A 159 1.73 -9.19 -22.09
CA LEU A 159 2.60 -8.02 -22.22
C LEU A 159 2.70 -7.20 -20.93
N ILE A 160 2.02 -7.64 -19.86
CA ILE A 160 2.11 -7.04 -18.52
C ILE A 160 3.20 -7.78 -17.77
N THR A 161 4.37 -7.16 -17.68
CA THR A 161 5.50 -7.73 -16.94
C THR A 161 5.37 -7.43 -15.44
N GLN A 162 6.18 -8.11 -14.63
CA GLN A 162 6.16 -8.02 -13.17
C GLN A 162 6.35 -6.60 -12.62
N LYS A 163 7.06 -5.72 -13.34
CA LYS A 163 7.39 -4.37 -12.84
C LYS A 163 6.15 -3.51 -12.62
N PHE A 164 5.17 -3.57 -13.51
CA PHE A 164 3.95 -2.77 -13.39
C PHE A 164 3.13 -3.08 -12.12
N PRO A 165 2.67 -4.32 -11.88
CA PRO A 165 1.94 -4.67 -10.67
C PRO A 165 2.81 -4.61 -9.40
N ALA A 166 4.14 -4.80 -9.49
CA ALA A 166 5.03 -4.57 -8.35
C ALA A 166 5.01 -3.10 -7.91
N THR A 167 5.13 -2.14 -8.85
CA THR A 167 5.02 -0.71 -8.53
C THR A 167 3.66 -0.38 -7.90
N PHE A 168 2.57 -0.98 -8.39
CA PHE A 168 1.25 -0.77 -7.79
C PHE A 168 1.13 -1.34 -6.38
N LEU A 169 1.59 -2.57 -6.16
CA LEU A 169 1.59 -3.22 -4.85
C LEU A 169 2.29 -2.35 -3.80
N LEU A 170 3.44 -1.79 -4.15
CA LEU A 170 4.21 -0.95 -3.26
C LEU A 170 3.44 0.31 -2.80
N MET A 171 2.62 0.90 -3.67
CA MET A 171 1.75 2.02 -3.26
C MET A 171 0.63 1.57 -2.31
N THR A 172 0.19 0.31 -2.37
CA THR A 172 -0.85 -0.22 -1.46
C THR A 172 -0.33 -0.52 -0.06
N VAL A 173 0.99 -0.62 0.12
CA VAL A 173 1.64 -0.85 1.43
C VAL A 173 1.84 0.48 2.14
N ALA A 174 0.75 1.22 2.30
CA ALA A 174 0.71 2.54 2.88
C ALA A 174 -0.30 2.60 4.04
N CYS A 175 -0.46 3.76 4.64
CA CYS A 175 -1.53 4.00 5.62
C CYS A 175 -2.93 3.84 4.99
N ASN A 176 -3.95 3.75 5.84
CA ASN A 176 -5.33 3.53 5.38
C ASN A 176 -5.84 4.70 4.52
N GLU A 177 -5.41 5.94 4.78
CA GLU A 177 -5.76 7.11 3.98
C GLU A 177 -5.31 6.96 2.52
N ILE A 178 -4.07 6.50 2.30
CA ILE A 178 -3.55 6.25 0.95
C ILE A 178 -4.29 5.09 0.28
N LYS A 179 -4.58 4.01 1.02
CA LYS A 179 -5.37 2.88 0.50
C LYS A 179 -6.79 3.31 0.09
N HIS A 180 -7.41 4.22 0.84
CA HIS A 180 -8.68 4.83 0.46
C HIS A 180 -8.58 5.66 -0.82
N ILE A 181 -7.52 6.46 -0.99
CA ILE A 181 -7.27 7.19 -2.23
C ILE A 181 -7.10 6.24 -3.41
N LEU A 182 -6.32 5.17 -3.24
CA LEU A 182 -6.13 4.14 -4.27
C LEU A 182 -7.45 3.44 -4.61
N PHE A 183 -8.28 3.12 -3.62
CA PHE A 183 -9.61 2.55 -3.85
C PHE A 183 -10.50 3.47 -4.71
N ASN A 184 -10.49 4.78 -4.44
CA ASN A 184 -11.26 5.76 -5.21
C ASN A 184 -10.82 5.87 -6.69
N LYS A 185 -9.62 5.37 -7.04
CA LYS A 185 -9.17 5.22 -8.44
C LYS A 185 -9.76 3.99 -9.15
N GLN A 186 -10.62 3.22 -8.47
CA GLN A 186 -11.32 2.04 -8.99
C GLN A 186 -10.40 0.93 -9.53
N PRO A 187 -9.39 0.46 -8.77
CA PRO A 187 -8.38 -0.46 -9.28
C PRO A 187 -8.90 -1.90 -9.43
N TYR A 188 -10.02 -2.26 -8.80
CA TYR A 188 -10.43 -3.67 -8.68
C TYR A 188 -10.65 -4.37 -10.01
N SER A 189 -11.36 -3.78 -10.97
CA SER A 189 -11.58 -4.43 -12.28
C SER A 189 -10.25 -4.76 -12.95
N SER A 190 -9.29 -3.84 -12.86
CA SER A 190 -7.94 -3.99 -13.41
C SER A 190 -7.12 -5.04 -12.69
N LEU A 191 -7.08 -5.01 -11.36
CA LEU A 191 -6.31 -5.95 -10.56
C LEU A 191 -6.88 -7.38 -10.62
N LEU A 192 -8.21 -7.52 -10.59
CA LEU A 192 -8.90 -8.81 -10.70
C LEU A 192 -8.62 -9.48 -12.04
N ARG A 193 -8.46 -8.71 -13.12
CA ARG A 193 -8.04 -9.21 -14.44
C ARG A 193 -6.65 -9.84 -14.40
N LEU A 194 -5.73 -9.31 -13.60
CA LEU A 194 -4.37 -9.85 -13.48
C LEU A 194 -4.28 -11.18 -12.73
N LEU A 195 -5.32 -11.60 -12.01
CA LEU A 195 -5.34 -12.89 -11.32
C LEU A 195 -5.32 -14.09 -12.30
N ASP A 196 -5.76 -13.86 -13.55
CA ASP A 196 -5.75 -14.84 -14.63
C ASP A 196 -4.41 -14.84 -15.42
N HIS A 197 -3.36 -14.16 -14.92
CA HIS A 197 -2.06 -14.07 -15.59
C HIS A 197 -1.25 -15.37 -15.50
N GLU A 198 -0.51 -15.71 -16.58
CA GLU A 198 0.33 -16.91 -16.67
C GLU A 198 1.57 -16.81 -15.77
N ASP A 199 2.26 -15.67 -15.75
CA ASP A 199 3.30 -15.38 -14.75
C ASP A 199 2.65 -15.20 -13.37
N ILE A 200 2.93 -16.16 -12.48
CA ILE A 200 2.40 -16.20 -11.12
C ILE A 200 2.77 -14.97 -10.29
N LYS A 201 3.92 -14.33 -10.56
CA LYS A 201 4.34 -13.13 -9.81
C LYS A 201 3.45 -11.93 -10.11
N VAL A 202 2.97 -11.80 -11.34
CA VAL A 202 2.01 -10.76 -11.71
C VAL A 202 0.69 -10.97 -10.97
N ALA A 203 0.18 -12.21 -10.95
CA ALA A 203 -1.04 -12.56 -10.23
C ALA A 203 -0.90 -12.37 -8.71
N ASP A 204 0.25 -12.76 -8.13
CA ASP A 204 0.58 -12.57 -6.71
C ASP A 204 0.57 -11.09 -6.33
N PHE A 205 1.24 -10.23 -7.10
CA PHE A 205 1.28 -8.79 -6.82
C PHE A 205 -0.12 -8.15 -6.90
N ALA A 206 -0.95 -8.59 -7.84
CA ALA A 206 -2.33 -8.15 -7.94
C ALA A 206 -3.17 -8.60 -6.74
N LEU A 207 -3.06 -9.86 -6.31
CA LEU A 207 -3.75 -10.40 -5.14
C LEU A 207 -3.36 -9.66 -3.87
N LEU A 208 -2.07 -9.41 -3.66
CA LEU A 208 -1.57 -8.66 -2.51
C LEU A 208 -2.07 -7.21 -2.51
N SER A 209 -2.13 -6.57 -3.69
CA SER A 209 -2.70 -5.23 -3.84
C SER A 209 -4.18 -5.20 -3.46
N ILE A 210 -4.95 -6.19 -3.92
CA ILE A 210 -6.36 -6.35 -3.57
C ILE A 210 -6.51 -6.53 -2.05
N TYR A 211 -5.71 -7.42 -1.46
CA TYR A 211 -5.71 -7.68 -0.02
C TYR A 211 -5.47 -6.39 0.78
N HIS A 212 -4.41 -5.63 0.48
CA HIS A 212 -4.11 -4.39 1.20
C HIS A 212 -5.24 -3.36 1.13
N ILE A 213 -5.94 -3.27 0.00
CA ILE A 213 -7.08 -2.36 -0.15
C ILE A 213 -8.28 -2.86 0.68
N ILE A 214 -8.60 -4.17 0.65
CA ILE A 214 -9.70 -4.74 1.43
C ILE A 214 -9.49 -4.50 2.93
N ILE A 215 -8.31 -4.79 3.46
CA ILE A 215 -8.07 -4.70 4.92
C ILE A 215 -8.06 -3.27 5.47
N SER A 216 -8.03 -2.24 4.62
CA SER A 216 -7.99 -0.83 5.03
C SER A 216 -9.22 -0.41 5.85
N THR A 217 -10.35 -1.10 5.70
CA THR A 217 -11.64 -0.79 6.33
C THR A 217 -12.31 -1.98 7.02
N GLY A 218 -11.71 -3.17 6.91
CA GLY A 218 -12.38 -4.44 7.21
C GLY A 218 -12.12 -5.06 8.58
N MET A 219 -11.17 -4.54 9.34
CA MET A 219 -10.68 -5.18 10.57
C MET A 219 -11.39 -4.72 11.85
N THR A 220 -12.43 -3.89 11.76
CA THR A 220 -13.19 -3.49 12.95
C THR A 220 -14.09 -4.64 13.43
N GLU A 221 -14.36 -4.74 14.73
CA GLU A 221 -15.31 -5.72 15.27
C GLU A 221 -16.77 -5.29 15.12
N GLU A 222 -17.02 -4.08 14.62
CA GLU A 222 -18.38 -3.56 14.45
C GLU A 222 -19.20 -4.46 13.51
N PRO A 223 -20.43 -4.86 13.89
CA PRO A 223 -21.26 -5.79 13.14
C PRO A 223 -21.89 -5.12 11.91
N ALA A 224 -21.05 -4.82 10.93
CA ALA A 224 -21.41 -4.22 9.66
C ALA A 224 -20.85 -5.03 8.48
N LEU A 225 -21.54 -4.94 7.35
CA LEU A 225 -21.05 -5.50 6.08
C LEU A 225 -19.73 -4.84 5.69
N HIS A 226 -18.82 -5.62 5.11
CA HIS A 226 -17.55 -5.08 4.63
C HIS A 226 -17.79 -4.02 3.53
N PRO A 227 -17.19 -2.81 3.61
CA PRO A 227 -17.46 -1.73 2.64
C PRO A 227 -17.15 -2.10 1.19
N HIS A 228 -16.19 -2.99 0.99
CA HIS A 228 -15.77 -3.47 -0.33
C HIS A 228 -16.56 -4.71 -0.83
N TYR A 229 -17.48 -5.27 -0.03
CA TYR A 229 -18.21 -6.49 -0.41
C TYR A 229 -19.01 -6.31 -1.70
N ARG A 230 -19.85 -5.26 -1.77
CA ARG A 230 -20.76 -5.05 -2.89
C ARG A 230 -20.02 -4.92 -4.22
N ILE A 231 -18.97 -4.11 -4.27
CA ILE A 231 -18.17 -3.92 -5.49
C ILE A 231 -17.44 -5.21 -5.90
N MET A 232 -17.01 -6.04 -4.94
CA MET A 232 -16.40 -7.33 -5.25
C MET A 232 -17.40 -8.34 -5.80
N VAL A 233 -18.67 -8.29 -5.37
CA VAL A 233 -19.74 -9.10 -5.99
C VAL A 233 -20.01 -8.61 -7.42
N GLU A 234 -20.15 -7.30 -7.63
CA GLU A 234 -20.42 -6.71 -8.95
C GLU A 234 -19.34 -7.03 -10.01
N LEU A 235 -18.09 -7.30 -9.59
CA LEU A 235 -16.95 -7.56 -10.47
C LEU A 235 -16.59 -9.06 -10.62
N ASP A 236 -17.41 -9.96 -10.09
CA ASP A 236 -17.10 -11.39 -9.90
C ASP A 236 -15.77 -11.60 -9.15
N GLY A 237 -15.42 -10.64 -8.30
CA GLY A 237 -14.12 -10.56 -7.64
C GLY A 237 -13.90 -11.69 -6.64
N ILE A 238 -14.95 -12.07 -5.90
CA ILE A 238 -14.90 -13.17 -4.94
C ILE A 238 -14.57 -14.49 -5.64
N ASP A 239 -15.24 -14.79 -6.76
CA ASP A 239 -14.99 -16.01 -7.53
C ASP A 239 -13.62 -15.99 -8.20
N LYS A 240 -13.15 -14.83 -8.69
CA LYS A 240 -11.78 -14.68 -9.22
C LYS A 240 -10.71 -14.94 -8.16
N ILE A 241 -10.89 -14.41 -6.95
CA ILE A 241 -9.99 -14.67 -5.82
C ILE A 241 -10.03 -16.15 -5.42
N PHE A 242 -11.20 -16.78 -5.42
CA PHE A 242 -11.34 -18.20 -5.11
C PHE A 242 -10.74 -19.11 -6.19
N ARG A 243 -10.82 -18.72 -7.48
CA ARG A 243 -10.09 -19.40 -8.55
C ARG A 243 -8.58 -19.30 -8.35
N MET A 244 -8.06 -18.12 -7.97
CA MET A 244 -6.66 -17.93 -7.61
C MET A 244 -6.24 -18.83 -6.44
N PHE A 245 -7.03 -18.91 -5.37
CA PHE A 245 -6.81 -19.80 -4.22
C PHE A 245 -6.66 -21.29 -4.61
N ASN A 246 -7.36 -21.71 -5.67
CA ASN A 246 -7.37 -23.09 -6.17
C ASN A 246 -6.38 -23.36 -7.30
N ARG A 247 -5.55 -22.38 -7.69
CA ARG A 247 -4.49 -22.63 -8.66
C ARG A 247 -3.44 -23.57 -8.08
N ASN A 248 -2.88 -24.44 -8.92
CA ASN A 248 -1.87 -25.41 -8.50
C ASN A 248 -0.43 -24.84 -8.51
N ASP A 249 -0.24 -23.66 -9.11
CA ASP A 249 1.05 -22.99 -9.27
C ASP A 249 1.30 -21.89 -8.22
N ILE A 250 0.31 -21.58 -7.37
CA ILE A 250 0.47 -20.56 -6.31
C ILE A 250 1.20 -21.12 -5.07
N GLY A 251 1.99 -20.26 -4.43
CA GLY A 251 2.66 -20.59 -3.15
C GLY A 251 1.74 -20.45 -1.93
N LYS A 252 2.18 -21.00 -0.78
CA LYS A 252 1.46 -20.94 0.51
C LYS A 252 0.98 -19.52 0.86
N ASN A 253 1.87 -18.53 0.77
CA ASN A 253 1.54 -17.15 1.10
C ASN A 253 0.37 -16.59 0.25
N SER A 254 0.39 -16.82 -1.07
CA SER A 254 -0.67 -16.35 -1.96
C SER A 254 -2.01 -17.02 -1.62
N LYS A 255 -1.97 -18.31 -1.26
CA LYS A 255 -3.16 -19.04 -0.80
C LYS A 255 -3.72 -18.45 0.49
N ASP A 256 -2.86 -18.13 1.45
CA ASP A 256 -3.24 -17.46 2.70
C ASP A 256 -3.94 -16.11 2.41
N TYR A 257 -3.34 -15.26 1.58
CA TYR A 257 -3.91 -13.94 1.27
C TYR A 257 -5.24 -14.02 0.51
N ALA A 258 -5.42 -14.99 -0.38
CA ALA A 258 -6.71 -15.22 -1.02
C ALA A 258 -7.79 -15.61 0.00
N ALA A 259 -7.44 -16.50 0.95
CA ALA A 259 -8.33 -16.87 2.04
C ALA A 259 -8.66 -15.68 2.96
N PHE A 260 -7.68 -14.82 3.27
CA PHE A 260 -7.89 -13.61 4.06
C PHE A 260 -8.79 -12.60 3.35
N CYS A 261 -8.65 -12.43 2.03
CA CYS A 261 -9.56 -11.58 1.26
C CYS A 261 -11.00 -12.07 1.36
N ILE A 262 -11.23 -13.37 1.13
CA ILE A 262 -12.57 -13.96 1.13
C ILE A 262 -13.18 -13.88 2.53
N SER A 263 -12.47 -14.29 3.58
CA SER A 263 -12.99 -14.26 4.95
C SER A 263 -13.35 -12.85 5.42
N THR A 264 -12.52 -11.87 5.06
CA THR A 264 -12.77 -10.46 5.41
C THR A 264 -13.98 -9.90 4.66
N LEU A 265 -14.15 -10.22 3.37
CA LEU A 265 -15.29 -9.76 2.57
C LEU A 265 -16.62 -10.34 3.09
N PHE A 266 -16.61 -11.59 3.57
CA PHE A 266 -17.78 -12.26 4.13
C PHE A 266 -18.04 -11.96 5.62
N LYS A 267 -17.40 -10.92 6.17
CA LYS A 267 -17.78 -10.38 7.49
C LYS A 267 -19.30 -10.20 7.58
N MET A 268 -19.90 -10.72 8.66
CA MET A 268 -21.35 -10.72 8.92
C MET A 268 -22.22 -11.47 7.88
N GLN A 269 -21.64 -12.10 6.87
CA GLN A 269 -22.36 -12.72 5.75
C GLN A 269 -22.03 -14.20 5.60
N LYS A 270 -23.03 -14.98 5.20
CA LYS A 270 -22.82 -16.38 4.85
C LYS A 270 -22.01 -16.49 3.57
N ILE A 271 -21.03 -17.39 3.51
CA ILE A 271 -20.42 -17.80 2.24
C ILE A 271 -21.44 -18.68 1.48
N PRO A 272 -21.98 -18.24 0.32
CA PRO A 272 -23.07 -18.96 -0.33
C PRO A 272 -22.64 -20.31 -0.92
N ASN A 273 -21.42 -20.39 -1.44
CA ASN A 273 -20.86 -21.58 -2.04
C ASN A 273 -20.27 -22.51 -0.95
N ALA A 274 -20.86 -23.70 -0.79
CA ALA A 274 -20.46 -24.65 0.24
C ALA A 274 -18.99 -25.13 0.08
N ILE A 275 -18.55 -25.37 -1.16
CA ILE A 275 -17.17 -25.80 -1.44
C ILE A 275 -16.18 -24.69 -1.06
N MET A 276 -16.50 -23.45 -1.40
CA MET A 276 -15.70 -22.29 -0.99
C MET A 276 -15.68 -22.15 0.53
N SER A 277 -16.83 -22.28 1.19
CA SER A 277 -16.92 -22.19 2.63
C SER A 277 -16.03 -23.21 3.33
N GLU A 278 -16.14 -24.49 2.97
CA GLU A 278 -15.35 -25.60 3.51
C GLU A 278 -13.85 -25.35 3.30
N GLN A 279 -13.42 -25.12 2.05
CA GLN A 279 -12.00 -24.96 1.73
C GLN A 279 -11.35 -23.74 2.40
N ILE A 280 -12.06 -22.61 2.47
CA ILE A 280 -11.52 -21.40 3.10
C ILE A 280 -11.44 -21.58 4.62
N ILE A 281 -12.48 -22.13 5.25
CA ILE A 281 -12.49 -22.37 6.70
C ILE A 281 -11.38 -23.37 7.08
N ASP A 282 -11.26 -24.48 6.36
CA ASP A 282 -10.24 -25.49 6.63
C ASP A 282 -8.82 -24.95 6.44
N HIS A 283 -8.59 -24.13 5.40
CA HIS A 283 -7.30 -23.49 5.19
C HIS A 283 -6.95 -22.54 6.34
N LEU A 284 -7.90 -21.71 6.79
CA LEU A 284 -7.69 -20.81 7.93
C LEU A 284 -7.42 -21.57 9.24
N LYS A 285 -8.17 -22.65 9.51
CA LYS A 285 -7.91 -23.55 10.65
C LYS A 285 -6.49 -24.13 10.59
N SER A 286 -6.06 -24.56 9.40
CA SER A 286 -4.71 -25.11 9.21
C SER A 286 -3.60 -24.11 9.53
N ILE A 287 -3.79 -22.82 9.18
CA ILE A 287 -2.83 -21.75 9.50
C ILE A 287 -2.73 -21.55 11.02
N ILE A 288 -3.86 -21.54 11.73
CA ILE A 288 -3.90 -21.34 13.18
C ILE A 288 -3.12 -22.46 13.91
N ASN A 289 -3.28 -23.69 13.45
CA ASN A 289 -2.67 -24.88 14.04
C ASN A 289 -1.17 -25.08 13.68
N ASP A 290 -0.66 -24.41 12.65
CA ASP A 290 0.74 -24.57 12.20
C ASP A 290 1.70 -23.74 13.07
N PRO A 291 2.55 -24.34 13.93
CA PRO A 291 3.44 -23.61 14.84
C PRO A 291 4.44 -22.67 14.13
N MET A 292 4.73 -22.89 12.84
CA MET A 292 5.79 -22.18 12.11
C MET A 292 5.29 -21.03 11.23
N VAL A 293 3.99 -20.73 11.23
CA VAL A 293 3.41 -19.71 10.34
C VAL A 293 3.30 -18.34 10.99
N ASN A 294 3.80 -17.32 10.29
CA ASN A 294 3.75 -15.91 10.72
C ASN A 294 2.36 -15.26 10.60
N ASN A 295 1.46 -15.82 9.79
CA ASN A 295 0.15 -15.23 9.47
C ASN A 295 -0.99 -15.67 10.41
N LYS A 296 -0.68 -16.21 11.59
CA LYS A 296 -1.70 -16.73 12.52
C LYS A 296 -2.72 -15.71 12.98
N SER A 297 -2.26 -14.49 13.30
CA SER A 297 -3.13 -13.40 13.73
C SER A 297 -4.18 -13.08 12.67
N LEU A 298 -3.77 -12.99 11.40
CA LEU A 298 -4.67 -12.76 10.27
C LEU A 298 -5.67 -13.91 10.08
N ALA A 299 -5.23 -15.17 10.26
CA ALA A 299 -6.13 -16.31 10.18
C ALA A 299 -7.16 -16.33 11.32
N LYS A 300 -6.74 -16.01 12.56
CA LYS A 300 -7.66 -15.85 13.70
C LYS A 300 -8.71 -14.78 13.40
N ILE A 301 -8.29 -13.60 12.92
CA ILE A 301 -9.19 -12.51 12.54
C ILE A 301 -10.18 -12.99 11.47
N GLY A 302 -9.71 -13.65 10.41
CA GLY A 302 -10.58 -14.19 9.36
C GLY A 302 -11.65 -15.15 9.88
N ILE A 303 -11.28 -16.05 10.80
CA ILE A 303 -12.25 -16.96 11.45
C ILE A 303 -13.27 -16.18 12.28
N VAL A 304 -12.83 -15.19 13.08
CA VAL A 304 -13.72 -14.36 13.90
C VAL A 304 -14.71 -13.59 13.03
N LEU A 305 -14.24 -12.94 11.96
CA LEU A 305 -15.09 -12.20 11.02
C LEU A 305 -16.15 -13.09 10.36
N LEU A 306 -15.77 -14.32 9.97
CA LEU A 306 -16.71 -15.30 9.43
C LEU A 306 -17.72 -15.75 10.49
N ALA A 307 -17.27 -16.03 11.71
CA ALA A 307 -18.10 -16.49 12.83
C ALA A 307 -19.13 -15.45 13.31
N MET A 308 -19.01 -14.19 12.90
CA MET A 308 -20.06 -13.19 13.10
C MET A 308 -21.37 -13.57 12.38
N ASN A 309 -21.31 -14.40 11.33
CA ASN A 309 -22.49 -15.02 10.75
C ASN A 309 -22.75 -16.40 11.35
N TYR A 310 -23.98 -16.66 11.79
CA TYR A 310 -24.36 -17.92 12.43
C TYR A 310 -24.08 -19.16 11.56
N SER A 311 -24.36 -19.12 10.25
CA SER A 311 -24.16 -20.28 9.38
C SER A 311 -22.68 -20.65 9.25
N ASN A 312 -21.82 -19.63 9.08
CA ASN A 312 -20.38 -19.84 9.02
C ASN A 312 -19.84 -20.29 10.39
N LYS A 313 -20.36 -19.76 11.50
CA LYS A 313 -19.96 -20.19 12.85
C LYS A 313 -20.20 -21.69 13.06
N VAL A 314 -21.38 -22.19 12.68
CA VAL A 314 -21.70 -23.63 12.77
C VAL A 314 -20.71 -24.46 11.94
N GLU A 315 -20.35 -23.99 10.74
CA GLU A 315 -19.35 -24.65 9.89
C GLU A 315 -17.95 -24.64 10.53
N ILE A 316 -17.55 -23.51 11.11
CA ILE A 316 -16.27 -23.36 11.81
C ILE A 316 -16.20 -24.29 13.02
N GLU A 317 -17.27 -24.41 13.81
CA GLU A 317 -17.29 -25.21 15.04
C GLU A 317 -17.40 -26.73 14.80
N LYS A 318 -17.53 -27.17 13.53
CA LYS A 318 -17.41 -28.59 13.18
C LYS A 318 -16.08 -29.16 13.69
N ASP A 319 -16.15 -30.45 14.04
CA ASP A 319 -15.03 -31.23 14.58
C ASP A 319 -14.43 -30.68 15.89
N GLY A 320 -15.19 -29.85 16.61
CA GLY A 320 -14.82 -29.33 17.92
C GLY A 320 -13.84 -28.15 17.88
N PHE A 321 -13.65 -27.52 16.72
CA PHE A 321 -12.83 -26.32 16.62
C PHE A 321 -13.50 -25.14 17.36
N VAL A 322 -12.75 -24.46 18.22
CA VAL A 322 -13.27 -23.31 18.98
C VAL A 322 -12.87 -22.01 18.28
N VAL A 323 -13.84 -21.13 18.05
CA VAL A 323 -13.58 -19.79 17.51
C VAL A 323 -12.58 -19.07 18.44
N PRO A 324 -11.43 -18.59 17.93
CA PRO A 324 -10.41 -17.97 18.76
C PRO A 324 -10.89 -16.61 19.30
N GLU A 325 -10.43 -16.26 20.50
CA GLU A 325 -10.47 -14.89 21.00
C GLU A 325 -9.33 -14.09 20.33
N LEU A 326 -9.60 -12.82 20.01
CA LEU A 326 -8.58 -11.89 19.56
C LEU A 326 -7.94 -11.26 20.80
N ASP A 327 -6.60 -11.25 20.84
CA ASP A 327 -5.87 -10.58 21.90
C ASP A 327 -6.00 -9.05 21.68
N ASP A 328 -6.33 -8.30 22.74
CA ASP A 328 -6.50 -6.82 22.74
C ASP A 328 -5.25 -6.03 22.28
#